data_AF-A0A3B8J8L3-F1
#
_entry.id   AF-A0A3B8J8L3-F1
#
_cell.length_a   1.000
_cell.length_b   1.000
_cell.length_c   1.000
_cell.angle_alpha   90.00
_cell.angle_beta   90.00
_cell.angle_gamma   90.00
#
_symmetry.space_group_name_H-M   'P 1'
#
loop_
_entity.id
_entity.type
_entity.pdbx_description
1 polymer ?
#
loop_
_entity_poly.entity_id
_entity_poly.type
_entity_poly.pdbx_seq_one_letter_code
_entity_poly.pdbx_strand_id
1 'polypeptide(L)'
;LRAETLSEEMRILYVALTRAREKLIITGTVSNIEQAAEKWTDIARVRENRLSGYDMLKASSFLDWICPALIRHKNCAGFRESIGCTGDFHTKLIDDPSGWLIKLWDRSDIESITILEERSESEFIKWLDSLEREESIPGQAEEVS
;
A
#
# COMPACT_ATOMS: atom_id res chain seq x y z
N LEU A 1 -14.65 11.03 -22.59
CA LEU A 1 -14.18 9.63 -22.74
C LEU A 1 -13.06 9.27 -21.76
N ARG A 2 -11.77 9.60 -21.99
CA ARG A 2 -10.68 9.18 -21.07
C ARG A 2 -10.85 9.65 -19.62
N ALA A 3 -11.28 10.91 -19.41
CA ALA A 3 -11.52 11.44 -18.08
C ALA A 3 -12.75 10.83 -17.39
N GLU A 4 -13.80 10.49 -18.14
CA GLU A 4 -15.01 9.84 -17.61
C GLU A 4 -14.72 8.40 -17.19
N THR A 5 -13.98 7.65 -18.02
CA THR A 5 -13.51 6.30 -17.67
C THR A 5 -12.65 6.34 -16.40
N LEU A 6 -11.72 7.28 -16.30
CA LEU A 6 -10.87 7.38 -15.12
C LEU A 6 -11.64 7.72 -13.84
N SER A 7 -12.63 8.62 -13.94
CA SER A 7 -13.50 8.94 -12.82
C SER A 7 -14.28 7.71 -12.34
N GLU A 8 -14.67 6.83 -13.26
CA GLU A 8 -15.35 5.58 -12.91
C GLU A 8 -14.38 4.59 -12.25
N GLU A 9 -13.17 4.44 -12.77
CA GLU A 9 -12.12 3.62 -12.15
C GLU A 9 -11.80 4.10 -10.71
N MET A 10 -11.73 5.42 -10.48
CA MET A 10 -11.55 5.97 -9.13
C MET A 10 -12.71 5.59 -8.20
N ARG A 11 -13.95 5.64 -8.69
CA ARG A 11 -15.13 5.24 -7.93
C ARG A 11 -15.09 3.74 -7.60
N ILE A 12 -14.68 2.90 -8.56
CA ILE A 12 -14.51 1.46 -8.36
C ILE A 12 -13.47 1.21 -7.27
N LEU A 13 -12.30 1.86 -7.34
CA LEU A 13 -11.28 1.73 -6.31
C LEU A 13 -11.81 2.15 -4.94
N TYR A 14 -12.47 3.30 -4.83
CA TYR A 14 -13.04 3.77 -3.57
C TYR A 14 -14.03 2.76 -2.97
N VAL A 15 -14.93 2.21 -3.79
CA VAL A 15 -15.86 1.18 -3.35
C VAL A 15 -15.11 -0.07 -2.89
N ALA A 16 -14.11 -0.55 -3.64
CA ALA A 16 -13.33 -1.71 -3.24
C ALA A 16 -12.65 -1.52 -1.88
N LEU A 17 -12.02 -0.35 -1.65
CA LEU A 17 -11.33 -0.02 -0.40
C LEU A 17 -12.29 0.09 0.80
N THR A 18 -13.49 0.63 0.59
CA THR A 18 -14.48 0.88 1.67
C THR A 18 -15.41 -0.29 1.93
N ARG A 19 -15.40 -1.33 1.07
CA ARG A 19 -16.21 -2.54 1.25
C ARG A 19 -15.55 -3.58 2.15
N ALA A 20 -14.23 -3.53 2.33
CA ALA A 20 -13.52 -4.39 3.27
C ALA A 20 -13.97 -4.09 4.71
N ARG A 21 -14.28 -5.14 5.48
CA ARG A 21 -14.80 -5.00 6.86
C ARG A 21 -13.75 -5.21 7.94
N GLU A 22 -12.85 -6.16 7.71
CA GLU A 22 -11.83 -6.56 8.70
C GLU A 22 -10.45 -6.30 8.11
N LYS A 23 -10.09 -7.04 7.05
CA LYS A 23 -8.79 -6.90 6.37
C LYS A 23 -8.97 -6.49 4.91
N LEU A 24 -8.09 -5.61 4.45
CA LEU A 24 -7.99 -5.18 3.05
C LEU A 24 -6.71 -5.78 2.45
N ILE A 25 -6.87 -6.70 1.49
CA ILE A 25 -5.75 -7.30 0.76
C ILE A 25 -5.76 -6.75 -0.66
N ILE A 26 -4.66 -6.09 -1.04
CA ILE A 26 -4.46 -5.56 -2.39
C ILE A 26 -3.25 -6.26 -2.99
N THR A 27 -3.42 -6.85 -4.16
CA THR A 27 -2.34 -7.42 -4.96
C THR A 27 -2.33 -6.77 -6.33
N GLY A 28 -1.15 -6.68 -6.91
CA GLY A 28 -0.96 -6.11 -8.23
C GLY A 28 0.46 -6.35 -8.71
N THR A 29 0.68 -6.10 -9.99
CA THR A 29 1.99 -6.29 -10.61
C THR A 29 2.40 -5.02 -11.34
N VAL A 30 3.71 -4.82 -11.40
CA VAL A 30 4.34 -3.80 -12.23
C VAL A 30 5.39 -4.47 -13.10
N SER A 31 5.57 -3.98 -14.32
CA SER A 31 6.55 -4.54 -15.25
C SER A 31 7.99 -4.29 -14.81
N ASN A 32 8.23 -3.17 -14.15
CA ASN A 32 9.52 -2.79 -13.61
C ASN A 32 9.31 -1.99 -12.32
N ILE A 33 9.79 -2.52 -11.20
CA ILE A 33 9.55 -1.93 -9.88
C ILE A 33 10.36 -0.65 -9.68
N GLU A 34 11.54 -0.53 -10.29
CA GLU A 34 12.40 0.63 -10.15
C GLU A 34 11.77 1.87 -10.80
N GLN A 35 11.27 1.75 -12.03
CA GLN A 35 10.55 2.82 -12.74
C GLN A 35 9.24 3.19 -12.04
N ALA A 36 8.53 2.19 -11.52
CA ALA A 36 7.31 2.43 -10.76
C ALA A 36 7.61 3.18 -9.46
N ALA A 37 8.66 2.77 -8.73
CA ALA A 37 9.14 3.40 -7.51
C ALA A 37 9.55 4.86 -7.71
N GLU A 38 10.31 5.15 -8.76
CA GLU A 38 10.73 6.52 -9.12
C GLU A 38 9.51 7.40 -9.37
N LYS A 39 8.59 6.93 -10.24
CA LYS A 39 7.32 7.62 -10.53
C LYS A 39 6.49 7.85 -9.27
N TRP A 40 6.32 6.83 -8.43
CA TRP A 40 5.51 6.97 -7.22
C TRP A 40 6.14 7.92 -6.20
N THR A 41 7.47 7.88 -6.08
CA THR A 41 8.23 8.78 -5.22
C THR A 41 8.09 10.23 -5.68
N ASP A 42 8.18 10.49 -6.99
CA ASP A 42 8.01 11.82 -7.55
C ASP A 42 6.60 12.38 -7.28
N ILE A 43 5.57 11.57 -7.50
CA ILE A 43 4.17 11.95 -7.19
C ILE A 43 3.99 12.19 -5.69
N ALA A 44 4.69 11.44 -4.84
CA ALA A 44 4.62 11.56 -3.39
C ALA A 44 5.31 12.83 -2.85
N ARG A 45 6.20 13.49 -3.61
CA ARG A 45 6.97 14.69 -3.20
C ARG A 45 6.16 15.99 -3.15
N VAL A 46 4.83 15.91 -3.04
CA VAL A 46 3.95 17.08 -2.84
C VAL A 46 3.95 17.52 -1.37
N ARG A 47 3.77 18.82 -1.13
CA ARG A 47 3.69 19.39 0.23
C ARG A 47 2.24 19.43 0.73
N GLU A 48 1.30 19.49 -0.20
CA GLU A 48 -0.14 19.51 0.05
C GLU A 48 -0.61 18.17 0.62
N ASN A 49 -1.76 18.16 1.28
CA ASN A 49 -2.31 16.91 1.81
C ASN A 49 -2.76 15.95 0.69
N ARG A 50 -3.12 16.48 -0.48
CA ARG A 50 -3.64 15.71 -1.61
C ARG A 50 -2.62 15.64 -2.73
N LEU A 51 -2.61 14.51 -3.44
CA LEU A 51 -1.86 14.35 -4.68
C LEU A 51 -2.45 15.24 -5.78
N SER A 52 -1.63 15.65 -6.75
CA SER A 52 -2.09 16.55 -7.81
C SER A 52 -3.12 15.86 -8.70
N GLY A 53 -4.18 16.57 -9.09
CA GLY A 53 -5.18 16.03 -10.03
C GLY A 53 -4.56 15.64 -11.37
N TYR A 54 -3.48 16.31 -11.78
CA TYR A 54 -2.75 16.00 -13.00
C TYR A 54 -2.07 14.62 -12.94
N ASP A 55 -1.43 14.30 -11.82
CA ASP A 55 -0.79 12.98 -11.62
C ASP A 55 -1.83 11.88 -11.52
N MET A 56 -2.97 12.17 -10.87
CA MET A 56 -4.10 11.25 -10.82
C MET A 56 -4.64 10.93 -12.23
N LEU A 57 -4.70 11.92 -13.12
CA LEU A 57 -5.13 11.75 -14.52
C LEU A 57 -4.15 10.94 -15.38
N LYS A 58 -2.86 10.91 -15.00
CA LYS A 58 -1.79 10.17 -15.69
C LYS A 58 -1.65 8.72 -15.25
N ALA A 59 -2.33 8.32 -14.18
CA ALA A 59 -2.29 6.96 -13.68
C ALA A 59 -2.68 5.95 -14.77
N SER A 60 -1.93 4.86 -14.81
CA SER A 60 -2.14 3.72 -15.71
C SER A 60 -2.64 2.48 -14.99
N SER A 61 -2.58 2.47 -13.65
CA SER A 61 -3.07 1.40 -12.79
C SER A 61 -3.55 1.95 -11.44
N PHE A 62 -4.28 1.14 -10.67
CA PHE A 62 -4.67 1.51 -9.31
C PHE A 62 -3.46 1.70 -8.37
N LEU A 63 -2.36 0.98 -8.61
CA LEU A 63 -1.12 1.12 -7.83
C LEU A 63 -0.52 2.52 -7.98
N ASP A 64 -0.70 3.17 -9.14
CA ASP A 64 -0.27 4.56 -9.34
C ASP A 64 -1.02 5.58 -8.47
N TRP A 65 -2.17 5.20 -7.89
CA TRP A 65 -2.89 6.01 -6.90
C TRP A 65 -2.55 5.60 -5.47
N ILE A 66 -2.44 4.29 -5.22
CA ILE A 66 -2.25 3.73 -3.89
C ILE A 66 -0.81 3.95 -3.40
N CYS A 67 0.19 3.57 -4.20
CA CYS A 67 1.59 3.57 -3.76
C CYS A 67 2.11 4.96 -3.38
N PRO A 68 1.83 6.05 -4.12
CA PRO A 68 2.24 7.39 -3.67
C PRO A 68 1.61 7.81 -2.34
N ALA A 69 0.36 7.39 -2.06
CA ALA A 69 -0.27 7.64 -0.76
C ALA A 69 0.42 6.83 0.35
N LEU A 70 0.76 5.55 0.09
CA LEU A 70 1.49 4.70 1.04
C LEU A 70 2.89 5.22 1.34
N ILE A 71 3.63 5.72 0.34
CA ILE A 71 4.95 6.34 0.55
C ILE A 71 4.86 7.48 1.56
N ARG A 72 3.77 8.27 1.52
CA ARG A 72 3.52 9.39 2.43
C ARG A 72 3.01 8.97 3.80
N HIS A 73 2.66 7.71 4.03
CA HIS A 73 2.14 7.26 5.31
C HIS A 73 3.26 7.10 6.34
N LYS A 74 3.09 7.61 7.57
CA LYS A 74 4.14 7.61 8.60
C LYS A 74 4.75 6.21 8.84
N ASN A 75 3.89 5.18 8.92
CA ASN A 75 4.28 3.81 9.28
C ASN A 75 4.87 3.01 8.10
N CYS A 76 4.93 3.58 6.90
CA CYS A 76 5.43 2.90 5.70
C CYS A 76 6.94 3.11 5.47
N ALA A 77 7.74 3.20 6.54
CA ALA A 77 9.18 3.41 6.43
C ALA A 77 9.89 2.26 5.71
N GLY A 78 9.55 1.01 6.02
CA GLY A 78 10.12 -0.17 5.35
C GLY A 78 9.79 -0.22 3.85
N PHE A 79 8.60 0.24 3.46
CA PHE A 79 8.25 0.35 2.05
C PHE A 79 9.09 1.41 1.34
N ARG A 80 9.28 2.60 1.95
CA ARG A 80 10.16 3.64 1.42
C ARG A 80 11.59 3.14 1.22
N GLU A 81 12.11 2.38 2.19
CA GLU A 81 13.44 1.78 2.10
C GLU A 81 13.51 0.75 0.96
N SER A 82 12.52 -0.14 0.85
CA SER A 82 12.47 -1.21 -0.14
C SER A 82 12.43 -0.69 -1.58
N ILE A 83 11.85 0.49 -1.81
CA ILE A 83 11.81 1.14 -3.13
C ILE A 83 12.97 2.11 -3.38
N GLY A 84 13.96 2.16 -2.48
CA GLY A 84 15.10 3.07 -2.62
C GLY A 84 14.75 4.55 -2.42
N CYS A 85 13.62 4.87 -1.79
CA CYS A 85 13.24 6.23 -1.40
C CYS A 85 14.00 6.66 -0.14
N THR A 86 15.33 6.63 -0.23
CA THR A 86 16.26 7.04 0.82
C THR A 86 16.98 8.29 0.35
N GLY A 87 16.40 9.43 0.69
CA GLY A 87 16.92 10.76 0.37
C GLY A 87 16.12 11.80 1.11
N ASP A 88 16.45 13.08 0.91
CA ASP A 88 15.75 14.24 1.46
C ASP A 88 14.26 14.26 1.03
N PHE A 89 13.46 13.44 1.69
CA PHE A 89 12.02 13.32 1.51
C PHE A 89 11.38 14.37 2.42
N HIS A 90 11.52 15.64 2.05
CA HIS A 90 10.98 16.81 2.76
C HIS A 90 9.46 16.97 2.59
N THR A 91 8.74 15.87 2.38
CA THR A 91 7.28 15.87 2.26
C THR A 91 6.65 15.64 3.63
N LYS A 92 5.52 16.32 3.85
CA LYS A 92 4.68 16.07 5.02
C LYS A 92 4.13 14.64 4.96
N LEU A 93 4.57 13.82 5.92
CA LEU A 93 4.00 12.50 6.15
C LEU A 93 2.56 12.64 6.67
N ILE A 94 1.72 11.72 6.23
CA ILE A 94 0.34 11.58 6.66
C ILE A 94 0.37 10.74 7.94
N ASP A 95 -0.13 11.34 9.01
CA ASP A 95 -0.38 10.68 10.28
C ASP A 95 -1.83 10.17 10.29
N ASP A 96 -1.99 8.90 9.93
CA ASP A 96 -3.26 8.19 9.93
C ASP A 96 -3.11 6.91 10.79
N PRO A 97 -4.17 6.44 11.47
CA PRO A 97 -4.09 5.25 12.31
C PRO A 97 -3.99 3.94 11.54
N SER A 98 -4.18 3.92 10.21
CA SER A 98 -4.17 2.67 9.43
C SER A 98 -2.83 1.94 9.49
N GLY A 99 -2.90 0.62 9.72
CA GLY A 99 -1.77 -0.30 9.62
C GLY A 99 -1.59 -0.75 8.18
N TRP A 100 -0.38 -0.60 7.65
CA TRP A 100 -0.05 -1.04 6.30
C TRP A 100 1.13 -1.99 6.31
N LEU A 101 0.97 -3.08 5.60
CA LEU A 101 1.99 -4.08 5.44
C LEU A 101 2.16 -4.37 3.96
N ILE A 102 3.37 -4.10 3.49
CA ILE A 102 3.68 -4.04 2.06
C ILE A 102 4.84 -4.97 1.80
N LYS A 103 4.65 -5.87 0.83
CA LYS A 103 5.70 -6.77 0.35
C LYS A 103 5.83 -6.61 -1.16
N LEU A 104 7.08 -6.53 -1.63
CA LEU A 104 7.44 -6.53 -3.04
C LEU A 104 8.04 -7.89 -3.36
N TRP A 105 7.50 -8.54 -4.38
CA TRP A 105 7.91 -9.89 -4.76
C TRP A 105 8.44 -9.82 -6.19
N ASP A 106 9.64 -10.35 -6.40
CA ASP A 106 10.17 -10.56 -7.74
C ASP A 106 9.94 -12.01 -8.21
N ARG A 107 10.40 -12.32 -9.42
CA ARG A 107 10.23 -13.66 -9.99
C ARG A 107 10.92 -14.74 -9.14
N SER A 108 12.10 -14.44 -8.63
CA SER A 108 12.91 -15.36 -7.83
C SER A 108 12.22 -15.67 -6.50
N ASP A 109 11.56 -14.69 -5.89
CA ASP A 109 10.76 -14.89 -4.68
C ASP A 109 9.61 -15.87 -4.95
N ILE A 110 8.92 -15.72 -6.09
CA ILE A 110 7.78 -16.57 -6.47
C ILE A 110 8.22 -17.99 -6.81
N GLU A 111 9.31 -18.15 -7.56
CA GLU A 111 9.86 -19.47 -7.91
C GLU A 111 10.31 -20.24 -6.67
N SER A 112 10.83 -19.53 -5.66
CA SER A 112 11.18 -20.11 -4.37
C SER A 112 9.94 -20.57 -3.58
N ILE A 113 8.80 -19.90 -3.76
CA ILE A 113 7.53 -20.23 -3.10
C ILE A 113 6.90 -21.51 -3.67
N THR A 114 6.94 -21.71 -4.99
CA THR A 114 6.40 -22.93 -5.65
C THR A 114 7.14 -24.21 -5.23
N ILE A 115 8.39 -24.10 -4.78
CA ILE A 115 9.17 -25.25 -4.26
C ILE A 115 8.83 -25.55 -2.78
N LEU A 116 8.08 -24.67 -2.09
CA LEU A 116 7.80 -24.69 -0.65
C LEU A 116 6.30 -24.78 -0.30
N GLU A 117 5.47 -25.27 -1.22
CA GLU A 117 4.00 -25.20 -1.14
C GLU A 117 3.36 -25.85 0.10
N GLU A 118 4.04 -26.76 0.82
CA GLU A 118 3.52 -27.29 2.10
C GLU A 118 3.91 -26.44 3.34
N ARG A 119 4.89 -25.53 3.22
CA ARG A 119 5.47 -24.78 4.35
C ARG A 119 5.10 -23.30 4.35
N SER A 120 4.89 -22.69 3.18
CA SER A 120 4.70 -21.23 3.03
C SER A 120 3.26 -20.74 3.28
N GLU A 121 2.21 -21.55 3.02
CA GLU A 121 0.85 -21.22 3.46
C GLU A 121 0.81 -21.04 4.98
N SER A 122 1.51 -21.92 5.71
CA SER A 122 1.63 -21.81 7.16
C SER A 122 2.40 -20.55 7.57
N GLU A 123 3.42 -20.12 6.83
CA GLU A 123 4.17 -18.90 7.16
C GLU A 123 3.39 -17.63 6.83
N PHE A 124 2.67 -17.58 5.70
CA PHE A 124 1.80 -16.45 5.36
C PHE A 124 0.64 -16.32 6.33
N ILE A 125 -0.01 -17.43 6.69
CA ILE A 125 -1.09 -17.45 7.70
C ILE A 125 -0.54 -17.13 9.10
N LYS A 126 0.59 -17.72 9.53
CA LYS A 126 1.23 -17.37 10.81
C LYS A 126 1.65 -15.91 10.86
N TRP A 127 2.14 -15.37 9.74
CA TRP A 127 2.47 -13.97 9.62
C TRP A 127 1.20 -13.11 9.69
N LEU A 128 0.11 -13.48 9.00
CA LEU A 128 -1.19 -12.80 9.14
C LEU A 128 -1.75 -12.85 10.56
N ASP A 129 -1.63 -13.99 11.26
CA ASP A 129 -2.06 -14.17 12.65
C ASP A 129 -1.17 -13.39 13.63
N SER A 130 0.12 -13.23 13.32
CA SER A 130 1.03 -12.43 14.15
C SER A 130 0.62 -10.95 14.16
N LEU A 131 0.04 -10.46 13.06
CA LEU A 131 -0.44 -9.08 12.96
C LEU A 131 -1.73 -8.86 13.75
N GLU A 132 -2.62 -9.86 13.84
CA GLU A 132 -3.82 -9.78 14.69
C GLU A 132 -3.47 -9.65 16.17
N ARG A 133 -2.32 -10.19 16.59
CA ARG A 133 -1.86 -10.14 17.98
C ARG A 133 -1.23 -8.79 18.35
N GLU A 134 -0.70 -8.06 17.38
CA GLU A 134 -0.16 -6.71 17.59
C GLU A 134 -1.25 -5.62 17.57
N GLU A 135 -2.46 -5.92 17.07
CA GLU A 135 -3.64 -5.04 17.15
C GLU A 135 -4.31 -4.99 18.54
N SER A 136 -3.78 -5.69 19.55
CA SER A 136 -4.21 -5.46 20.95
C SER A 136 -3.64 -4.13 21.46
N ILE A 137 -4.19 -3.04 20.94
CA ILE A 137 -4.03 -1.70 21.48
C ILE A 137 -4.67 -1.74 22.89
N PRO A 138 -3.93 -1.38 23.96
CA PRO A 138 -4.49 -1.32 25.30
C PRO A 138 -5.47 -0.14 25.37
N GLY A 139 -6.76 -0.40 25.17
CA GLY A 139 -7.74 0.68 25.17
C GLY A 139 -9.21 0.32 24.90
N GLN A 140 -9.59 -0.96 24.86
CA GLN A 140 -11.01 -1.35 24.84
C GLN A 140 -11.31 -2.32 25.98
N ALA A 141 -11.09 -1.84 27.20
CA ALA A 141 -11.66 -2.40 28.41
C ALA A 141 -12.04 -1.25 29.34
N GLU A 142 -13.06 -0.49 28.95
CA GLU A 142 -13.95 0.23 29.86
C GLU A 142 -15.06 0.90 29.04
N GLU A 143 -16.20 0.22 28.96
CA GLU A 143 -17.47 0.82 29.37
C GLU A 143 -18.48 -0.32 29.56
N VAL A 144 -18.50 -0.81 30.80
CA VAL A 144 -19.69 -1.41 31.40
C VAL A 144 -20.44 -0.26 32.06
N SER A 145 -21.64 0.06 31.58
CA SER A 145 -22.81 0.27 32.43
C SER A 145 -24.09 0.17 31.62
#